data_AF-A0A535QKH3-F1
#
_entry.id   AF-A0A535QKH3-F1
#
_cell.length_a   1.000
_cell.length_b   1.000
_cell.length_c   1.000
_cell.angle_alpha   90.00
_cell.angle_beta   90.00
_cell.angle_gamma   90.00
#
_symmetry.space_group_name_H-M   'P 1'
#
loop_
_entity.id
_entity.type
_entity.pdbx_description
1 polymer ?
#
loop_
_entity_poly.entity_id
_entity_poly.type
_entity_poly.pdbx_seq_one_letter_code
_entity_poly.pdbx_strand_id
1 'polypeptide(L)'
;NNWVFSRMTCAGCGESTGTKLPIYQEQERFPHVRVDGCQTCKKYLLTFDLRRETRAVPVVDEIASLPLDLFARDQGLTKITPNLMGN
;
A
#
# COMPACT_ATOMS: atom_id res chain seq x y z
N ASN A 1 13.00 -11.62 7.59
CA ASN A 1 12.02 -11.72 8.67
C ASN A 1 10.65 -11.49 8.04
N ASN A 2 9.91 -12.55 7.71
CA ASN A 2 8.62 -12.46 7.00
C ASN A 2 7.56 -13.15 7.84
N TRP A 3 6.36 -12.57 7.94
CA TRP A 3 5.23 -13.17 8.62
C TRP A 3 4.00 -13.20 7.70
N VAL A 4 3.07 -14.10 7.98
CA VAL A 4 1.78 -14.15 7.30
C VAL A 4 0.85 -13.16 7.95
N PHE A 5 0.16 -12.35 7.15
CA PHE A 5 -0.89 -11.44 7.59
C PHE A 5 -2.16 -11.67 6.75
N SER A 6 -3.32 -11.52 7.36
CA SER A 6 -4.60 -11.77 6.68
C SER A 6 -4.79 -10.80 5.51
N ARG A 7 -5.18 -11.33 4.35
CA ARG A 7 -5.63 -10.49 3.23
C ARG A 7 -6.96 -9.82 3.60
N MET A 8 -7.26 -8.70 2.94
CA MET A 8 -8.50 -7.95 3.18
C MET A 8 -8.68 -7.57 4.65
N THR A 9 -7.59 -7.19 5.32
CA THR A 9 -7.60 -6.69 6.69
C THR A 9 -6.66 -5.49 6.77
N CYS A 10 -7.09 -4.41 7.41
CA CYS A 10 -6.23 -3.25 7.62
C CYS A 10 -5.13 -3.57 8.64
N ALA A 11 -3.86 -3.44 8.25
CA ALA A 11 -2.72 -3.62 9.15
C ALA A 11 -2.63 -2.55 10.26
N GLY A 12 -3.35 -1.42 10.12
CA GLY A 12 -3.34 -0.33 11.09
C GLY A 12 -4.39 -0.47 12.20
N CYS A 13 -5.61 -0.94 11.87
CA CYS A 13 -6.72 -0.97 12.84
C CYS A 13 -7.55 -2.27 12.82
N GLY A 14 -7.21 -3.24 11.97
CA GLY A 14 -7.92 -4.53 11.90
C GLY A 14 -9.26 -4.52 11.17
N GLU A 15 -9.66 -3.42 10.53
CA GLU A 15 -10.88 -3.38 9.70
C GLU A 15 -10.84 -4.49 8.64
N SER A 16 -11.91 -5.27 8.54
CA SER A 16 -12.04 -6.41 7.63
C SER A 16 -13.25 -6.32 6.70
N THR A 17 -14.06 -5.26 6.82
CA THR A 17 -15.17 -4.99 5.91
C THR A 17 -14.62 -4.55 4.56
N GLY A 18 -14.74 -5.40 3.54
CA GLY A 18 -14.14 -5.16 2.22
C GLY A 18 -14.52 -3.82 1.57
N THR A 19 -15.76 -3.34 1.76
CA THR A 19 -16.20 -2.04 1.22
C THR A 19 -15.48 -0.84 1.83
N LYS A 20 -14.84 -1.00 2.99
CA LYS A 20 -14.04 0.02 3.67
C LYS A 20 -12.54 -0.10 3.40
N LEU A 21 -12.12 -1.05 2.55
CA LEU A 21 -10.74 -1.34 2.22
C LEU A 21 -10.48 -1.09 0.72
N PRO A 22 -10.48 0.18 0.26
CA PRO A 22 -10.23 0.49 -1.14
C PRO A 22 -8.83 0.06 -1.55
N ILE A 23 -8.73 -0.51 -2.75
CA ILE A 23 -7.46 -0.89 -3.37
C ILE A 23 -7.29 -0.03 -4.62
N TYR A 24 -6.13 0.61 -4.74
CA TYR A 24 -5.77 1.39 -5.92
C TYR A 24 -4.54 0.78 -6.57
N GLN A 25 -4.58 0.57 -7.88
CA GLN A 25 -3.48 -0.01 -8.62
C GLN A 25 -3.32 0.73 -9.95
N GLU A 26 -2.11 1.15 -10.24
CA GLU A 26 -1.71 1.67 -11.55
C GLU A 26 -1.10 0.50 -12.35
N GLN A 27 -1.51 0.34 -13.61
CA GLN A 27 -1.24 -0.89 -14.36
C GLN A 27 -0.07 -0.77 -15.34
N GLU A 28 0.32 0.42 -15.76
CA GLU A 28 1.34 0.63 -16.79
C GLU A 28 2.75 0.76 -16.20
N ARG A 29 2.94 1.69 -15.27
CA ARG A 29 4.24 2.03 -14.68
C ARG A 29 4.56 1.18 -13.44
N PHE A 30 3.56 0.87 -12.63
CA PHE A 30 3.73 0.14 -11.37
C PHE A 30 2.84 -1.11 -11.29
N PRO A 31 2.87 -2.02 -12.29
CA PRO A 31 1.94 -3.16 -12.36
C PRO A 31 2.03 -4.12 -11.17
N HIS A 32 3.13 -4.10 -10.43
CA HIS A 32 3.39 -4.94 -9.28
C HIS A 32 3.12 -4.23 -7.94
N VAL A 33 2.76 -2.95 -7.93
CA VAL A 33 2.51 -2.17 -6.71
C VAL A 33 1.04 -1.78 -6.64
N ARG A 34 0.46 -1.85 -5.44
CA ARG A 34 -0.88 -1.33 -5.17
C ARG A 34 -0.92 -0.62 -3.82
N VAL A 35 -1.83 0.34 -3.70
CA VAL A 35 -2.18 0.98 -2.45
C VAL A 35 -3.32 0.18 -1.81
N ASP A 36 -3.09 -0.39 -0.63
CA ASP A 36 -4.13 -0.97 0.22
C ASP A 36 -4.55 0.08 1.26
N GLY A 37 -5.69 0.72 1.06
CA GLY A 37 -6.22 1.78 1.92
C GLY A 37 -7.24 1.28 2.94
N CYS A 38 -7.49 2.10 3.97
CA CYS A 38 -8.54 1.85 4.96
C CYS A 38 -9.34 3.12 5.22
N GLN A 39 -10.65 3.08 4.95
CA GLN A 39 -11.54 4.20 5.20
C GLN A 39 -11.85 4.41 6.69
N THR A 40 -11.69 3.37 7.52
CA THR A 40 -11.95 3.42 8.98
C THR A 40 -10.89 4.21 9.73
N CYS A 41 -9.60 3.89 9.52
CA CYS A 41 -8.50 4.60 10.18
C CYS A 41 -7.79 5.63 9.30
N LYS A 42 -8.21 5.78 8.04
CA LYS A 42 -7.60 6.70 7.04
C LYS A 42 -6.12 6.45 6.84
N LYS A 43 -5.69 5.19 6.93
CA LYS A 43 -4.31 4.78 6.67
C LYS A 43 -4.18 3.93 5.41
N TYR A 44 -3.00 3.91 4.81
CA TYR A 44 -2.66 3.02 3.70
C TYR A 44 -1.29 2.36 3.86
N LEU A 45 -1.07 1.28 3.11
CA LEU A 45 0.23 0.65 2.89
C LEU A 45 0.42 0.34 1.40
N LEU A 46 1.66 0.32 0.94
CA LEU A 46 1.98 -0.20 -0.39
C LEU A 46 2.22 -1.69 -0.32
N THR A 47 1.55 -2.44 -1.19
CA THR A 47 1.71 -3.89 -1.33
C THR A 47 2.38 -4.20 -2.66
N PHE A 48 3.38 -5.06 -2.61
CA PHE A 48 4.19 -5.47 -3.76
C PHE A 48 3.88 -6.93 -4.11
N ASP A 49 3.40 -7.17 -5.33
CA ASP A 49 3.15 -8.51 -5.87
C ASP A 49 4.42 -9.07 -6.52
N LEU A 50 5.18 -9.85 -5.75
CA LEU A 50 6.42 -10.46 -6.20
C LEU A 50 6.23 -11.48 -7.34
N ARG A 51 5.00 -11.91 -7.64
CA ARG A 51 4.72 -12.76 -8.82
C ARG A 51 4.82 -11.97 -10.12
N ARG A 52 4.64 -10.65 -10.05
CA ARG A 52 4.68 -9.74 -11.21
C ARG A 52 6.06 -9.09 -11.38
N GLU A 53 6.80 -8.90 -10.29
CA GLU A 53 8.21 -8.50 -10.30
C GLU A 53 8.96 -9.28 -9.22
N THR A 54 9.71 -10.30 -9.64
CA THR A 54 10.38 -11.24 -8.72
C THR A 54 11.60 -10.62 -8.02
N ARG A 55 12.12 -9.51 -8.55
CA ARG A 55 13.30 -8.81 -8.00
C ARG A 55 12.92 -7.59 -7.16
N ALA A 56 11.62 -7.34 -6.95
CA ALA A 56 11.18 -6.21 -6.15
C ALA A 56 11.73 -6.31 -4.71
N VAL A 57 12.31 -5.22 -4.26
CA VAL A 57 12.78 -4.97 -2.90
C VAL A 57 11.86 -3.88 -2.32
N PRO A 58 10.85 -4.24 -1.50
CA PRO A 58 9.78 -3.32 -1.09
C PRO A 58 10.27 -1.96 -0.57
N VAL A 59 11.34 -1.93 0.24
CA VAL A 59 11.91 -0.68 0.79
C VAL A 59 12.46 0.25 -0.31
N VAL A 60 12.98 -0.31 -1.40
CA VAL A 60 13.52 0.45 -2.53
C VAL A 60 12.41 0.82 -3.51
N ASP A 61 11.55 -0.14 -3.87
CA ASP A 61 10.45 0.08 -4.82
C ASP A 61 9.38 1.03 -4.27
N GLU A 62 9.25 1.11 -2.94
CA GLU A 62 8.42 2.11 -2.27
C GLU A 62 8.86 3.54 -2.58
N ILE A 63 10.17 3.79 -2.67
CA ILE A 63 10.71 5.12 -3.03
C ILE A 63 10.41 5.42 -4.50
N ALA A 64 10.55 4.42 -5.37
CA ALA A 64 10.27 4.56 -6.80
C ALA A 64 8.76 4.76 -7.10
N SER A 65 7.88 4.30 -6.20
CA SER A 65 6.43 4.38 -6.33
C SER A 65 5.80 5.62 -5.68
N LEU A 66 6.57 6.71 -5.53
CA LEU A 66 6.10 8.02 -5.04
C LEU A 66 4.79 8.52 -5.70
N PRO A 67 4.54 8.32 -7.01
CA PRO A 67 3.25 8.72 -7.60
C PRO A 67 2.03 8.03 -6.97
N LEU A 68 2.15 6.75 -6.56
CA LEU A 68 1.08 6.03 -5.88
C LEU A 68 0.86 6.54 -4.44
N ASP A 69 1.95 6.95 -3.80
CA ASP A 69 1.94 7.58 -2.47
C ASP A 69 1.18 8.92 -2.50
N LEU A 70 1.54 9.80 -3.43
CA LEU A 70 0.87 11.08 -3.65
C LEU A 70 -0.62 10.88 -3.96
N PHE A 71 -0.95 9.92 -4.82
CA PHE A 71 -2.33 9.57 -5.10
C PHE A 71 -3.10 9.19 -3.83
N ALA A 72 -2.53 8.31 -2.98
CA ALA A 72 -3.18 7.90 -1.73
C ALA A 72 -3.40 9.09 -0.78
N ARG A 73 -2.44 10.02 -0.71
CA ARG A 73 -2.52 11.24 0.08
C ARG A 73 -3.60 12.19 -0.42
N ASP A 74 -3.74 12.33 -1.74
CA ASP A 74 -4.84 13.11 -2.34
C ASP A 74 -6.22 12.52 -2.03
N GLN A 75 -6.30 11.21 -1.74
CA GLN A 75 -7.52 10.57 -1.22
C GLN A 75 -7.74 10.80 0.30
N GLY A 76 -6.90 11.59 0.96
CA GLY A 76 -6.97 11.88 2.39
C GLY A 76 -6.49 10.73 3.29
N LEU A 77 -5.63 9.86 2.77
CA LEU A 77 -5.01 8.77 3.54
C LEU A 77 -3.61 9.16 4.01
N THR A 78 -3.18 8.55 5.11
CA THR A 78 -1.83 8.70 5.69
C THR A 78 -1.10 7.37 5.72
N LYS A 79 0.22 7.36 5.60
CA LYS A 79 0.94 6.09 5.56
C LYS A 79 0.95 5.41 6.92
N ILE A 80 0.79 4.08 6.97
CA ILE A 80 0.88 3.33 8.24
C ILE A 80 2.25 3.52 8.88
N THR A 81 3.30 3.43 8.06
CA THR A 81 4.68 3.60 8.49
C THR A 81 5.34 4.61 7.56
N PRO A 82 5.81 5.75 8.08
CA PRO A 82 6.61 6.69 7.32
C PRO A 82 7.89 6.06 6.78
N ASN A 83 8.38 6.57 5.65
CA ASN A 83 9.69 6.20 5.13
C ASN A 83 10.55 7.47 4.91
N LEU A 84 11.71 7.30 4.28
CA LEU A 84 12.65 8.39 3.99
C LEU A 84 12.05 9.59 3.20
N MET A 85 10.91 9.39 2.52
CA MET A 85 10.20 10.40 1.72
C MET A 85 9.02 11.07 2.44
N GLY A 86 8.72 10.69 3.69
CA GLY A 86 7.70 11.35 4.52
C GLY A 86 6.41 10.55 4.77
N ASN A 87 5.40 11.23 5.33
CA ASN A 87 4.16 10.68 5.95
C ASN A 87 2.94 10.72 5.04
#